data_AF-U3A886-F1
#
_entry.id   AF-U3A886-F1
#
_cell.length_a   1.000
_cell.length_b   1.000
_cell.length_c   1.000
_cell.angle_alpha   90.00
_cell.angle_beta   90.00
_cell.angle_gamma   90.00
#
_symmetry.space_group_name_H-M   'P 1'
#
loop_
_entity.id
_entity.type
_entity.pdbx_description
1 polymer ?
#
loop_
_entity_poly.entity_id
_entity_poly.type
_entity_poly.pdbx_seq_one_letter_code
_entity_poly.pdbx_strand_id
1 'polypeptide(L)'
;MATTTPIDDERTAYQVAALPTEYGKIRINQLFTRGFNRYIVNGEDQPDDLLDDLERFGTAAFKEDVRDAAAREPFVDEPGTLAVLATLSVICIKAHPKFEDVPPRKIQPLYDVRELYVNNLGSLMREYGDSTLQQDIAEVLYAKDPGEDGPHPGRVCTGIKEMPEFGGGLHLEIPMAAASRQCLVRDDQRPSSEGETSEIRTRVKDNNLYVPASDFDAKYEEYAREAFKKLLRVQEDGLSEDQQTWLVANESAITERIDRFLEGGNHDRIWPDWDRGERLVRVLREAVNHVEDETAMIGAFHSAQALYEALDAYDPEASWKQSIQNRVSSPRSLGNLLVSQHDHRSLTVEQDRETNQYRIDASSGGAHPISVESIEDLFELPCMADMAERLQEKKPVRKDLYNFVRMVMWLPQYRESSLDEIVADLKDVFSQWPWYDEQTTDYQIRYEFSNTIDGETPLPMNCDNDDLQRYCIGQDQCDYSIWGSVPFPDEMYDQLDESDSTTEF
;
A
#
# COMPACT_ATOMS: atom_id res chain seq x y z
N MET A 1 12.95 6.46 -43.08
CA MET A 1 11.72 7.05 -42.53
C MET A 1 12.16 7.87 -41.32
N ALA A 2 11.69 9.11 -41.17
CA ALA A 2 11.99 9.87 -39.95
C ALA A 2 11.43 9.09 -38.76
N THR A 3 12.27 8.82 -37.76
CA THR A 3 11.83 8.14 -36.53
C THR A 3 10.88 9.10 -35.82
N THR A 4 9.58 8.82 -35.84
CA THR A 4 8.58 9.64 -35.14
C THR A 4 8.91 9.71 -33.66
N THR A 5 8.61 10.84 -33.01
CA THR A 5 8.88 11.06 -31.59
C THR A 5 7.59 11.41 -30.85
N PRO A 6 7.47 11.09 -29.55
CA PRO A 6 6.34 11.52 -28.74
C PRO A 6 6.11 13.03 -28.75
N ILE A 7 7.15 13.84 -28.98
CA ILE A 7 7.02 15.30 -29.05
C ILE A 7 6.11 15.69 -30.22
N ASP A 8 6.34 15.13 -31.39
CA ASP A 8 5.72 15.57 -32.65
C ASP A 8 4.62 14.62 -33.18
N ASP A 9 4.55 13.40 -32.65
CA ASP A 9 3.63 12.35 -33.12
C ASP A 9 2.71 11.86 -31.99
N GLU A 10 1.42 12.13 -32.16
CA GLU A 10 0.38 11.83 -31.18
C GLU A 10 0.26 10.33 -30.90
N ARG A 11 0.30 9.48 -31.93
CA ARG A 11 0.26 8.02 -31.76
C ARG A 11 1.43 7.52 -30.91
N THR A 12 2.64 7.99 -31.19
CA THR A 12 3.84 7.63 -30.42
C THR A 12 3.72 8.13 -28.97
N ALA A 13 3.11 9.29 -28.73
CA ALA A 13 2.86 9.77 -27.37
C ALA A 13 1.91 8.84 -26.60
N TYR A 14 0.81 8.43 -27.22
CA TYR A 14 -0.12 7.44 -26.65
C TYR A 14 0.55 6.10 -26.38
N GLN A 15 1.35 5.59 -27.32
CA GLN A 15 2.09 4.33 -27.13
C GLN A 15 3.05 4.41 -25.93
N VAL A 16 3.83 5.49 -25.81
CA VAL A 16 4.79 5.66 -24.70
C VAL A 16 4.07 5.83 -23.36
N ALA A 17 2.96 6.55 -23.31
CA ALA A 17 2.16 6.69 -22.10
C ALA A 17 1.49 5.37 -21.70
N ALA A 18 0.98 4.61 -22.68
CA ALA A 18 0.28 3.36 -22.43
C ALA A 18 1.19 2.18 -22.10
N LEU A 19 2.42 2.16 -22.64
CA LEU A 19 3.37 1.05 -22.51
C LEU A 19 4.76 1.52 -22.08
N PRO A 20 4.92 2.29 -20.99
CA PRO A 20 6.18 2.93 -20.66
C PRO A 20 7.30 1.92 -20.34
N THR A 21 6.98 0.67 -20.00
CA THR A 21 7.99 -0.39 -19.79
C THR A 21 8.71 -0.78 -21.07
N GLU A 22 8.07 -0.63 -22.23
CA GLU A 22 8.61 -0.99 -23.54
C GLU A 22 9.56 0.08 -24.10
N TYR A 23 9.64 1.23 -23.43
CA TYR A 23 10.40 2.38 -23.90
C TYR A 23 11.52 2.81 -22.95
N GLY A 24 12.65 3.19 -23.54
CA GLY A 24 13.78 3.75 -22.79
C GLY A 24 13.52 5.17 -22.29
N LYS A 25 14.35 5.63 -21.35
CA LYS A 25 14.25 6.97 -20.72
C LYS A 25 14.13 8.12 -21.73
N ILE A 26 14.82 8.03 -22.88
CA ILE A 26 14.78 9.06 -23.92
C ILE A 26 13.35 9.28 -24.45
N ARG A 27 12.61 8.21 -24.73
CA ARG A 27 11.23 8.32 -25.25
C ARG A 27 10.27 8.82 -24.18
N ILE A 28 10.47 8.40 -22.93
CA ILE A 28 9.66 8.88 -21.81
C ILE A 28 9.92 10.38 -21.55
N ASN A 29 11.18 10.82 -21.59
CA ASN A 29 11.50 12.25 -21.51
C ASN A 29 10.87 13.05 -22.66
N GLN A 30 10.83 12.49 -23.87
CA GLN A 30 10.13 13.11 -25.00
C GLN A 30 8.61 13.24 -24.75
N LEU A 31 7.99 12.27 -24.08
CA LEU A 31 6.59 12.36 -23.64
C LEU A 31 6.40 13.48 -22.60
N PHE A 32 7.31 13.58 -21.62
CA PHE A 32 7.26 14.69 -20.64
C PHE A 32 7.49 16.04 -21.30
N THR A 33 8.44 16.16 -22.23
CA THR A 33 8.63 17.39 -23.02
C THR A 33 7.36 17.78 -23.75
N ARG A 34 6.63 16.82 -24.33
CA ARG A 34 5.32 17.09 -24.95
C ARG A 34 4.36 17.72 -23.93
N GLY A 35 4.23 17.14 -22.74
CA GLY A 35 3.37 17.68 -21.68
C GLY A 35 3.78 19.05 -21.19
N PHE A 36 5.09 19.27 -20.97
CA PHE A 36 5.59 20.58 -20.53
C PHE A 36 5.41 21.67 -21.59
N ASN A 37 5.45 21.33 -22.89
CA ASN A 37 5.20 22.30 -23.97
C ASN A 37 3.80 22.93 -23.90
N ARG A 38 2.83 22.32 -23.21
CA ARG A 38 1.52 22.94 -22.93
C ARG A 38 1.65 24.26 -22.17
N TYR A 39 2.65 24.33 -21.29
CA TYR A 39 2.89 25.46 -20.40
C TYR A 39 3.98 26.40 -20.95
N ILE A 40 4.25 26.35 -22.26
CA ILE A 40 5.14 27.29 -22.94
C ILE A 40 4.30 28.16 -23.88
N VAL A 41 4.10 29.41 -23.51
CA VAL A 41 3.30 30.37 -24.29
C VAL A 41 4.22 31.43 -24.88
N ASN A 42 4.23 31.56 -26.21
CA ASN A 42 5.12 32.48 -26.94
C ASN A 42 6.62 32.30 -26.63
N GLY A 43 7.03 31.10 -26.25
CA GLY A 43 8.42 30.78 -25.89
C GLY A 43 8.80 31.13 -24.45
N GLU A 44 7.83 31.50 -23.61
CA GLU A 44 8.01 31.76 -22.19
C GLU A 44 7.31 30.69 -21.36
N ASP A 45 8.02 30.15 -20.36
CA ASP A 45 7.47 29.19 -19.41
C ASP A 45 6.36 29.83 -18.56
N GLN A 46 5.27 29.10 -18.36
CA GLN A 46 4.13 29.47 -17.51
C GLN A 46 4.08 28.55 -16.28
N PRO A 47 4.99 28.72 -15.31
CA PRO A 47 5.08 27.84 -14.15
C PRO A 47 3.83 27.91 -13.25
N ASP A 48 3.16 29.06 -13.18
CA ASP A 48 1.94 29.24 -12.39
C ASP A 48 0.77 28.44 -13.00
N ASP A 49 0.61 28.45 -14.33
CA ASP A 49 -0.43 27.65 -15.00
C ASP A 49 -0.19 26.14 -14.79
N LEU A 50 1.06 25.68 -14.83
CA LEU A 50 1.42 24.30 -14.51
C LEU A 50 1.07 23.94 -13.07
N LEU A 51 1.37 24.85 -12.13
CA LEU A 51 1.12 24.64 -10.72
C LEU A 51 -0.40 24.57 -10.43
N ASP A 52 -1.18 25.47 -11.02
CA ASP A 52 -2.65 25.48 -10.89
C ASP A 52 -3.27 24.16 -11.40
N ASP A 53 -2.86 23.68 -12.59
CA ASP A 53 -3.36 22.43 -13.14
C ASP A 53 -2.86 21.21 -12.34
N LEU A 54 -1.64 21.26 -11.81
CA LEU A 54 -1.08 20.24 -10.92
C LEU A 54 -1.86 20.12 -9.62
N GLU A 55 -2.11 21.23 -8.94
CA GLU A 55 -2.88 21.27 -7.69
C GLU A 55 -4.31 20.79 -7.91
N ARG A 56 -4.93 21.21 -9.01
CA ARG A 56 -6.28 20.78 -9.40
C ARG A 56 -6.33 19.28 -9.68
N PHE A 57 -5.35 18.74 -10.40
CA PHE A 57 -5.27 17.30 -10.70
C PHE A 57 -4.97 16.47 -9.44
N GLY A 58 -3.96 16.86 -8.66
CA GLY A 58 -3.52 16.15 -7.47
C GLY A 58 -4.60 16.11 -6.39
N THR A 59 -5.30 17.22 -6.14
CA THR A 59 -6.41 17.23 -5.16
C THR A 59 -7.67 16.54 -5.69
N ALA A 60 -7.90 16.53 -7.00
CA ALA A 60 -8.97 15.76 -7.63
C ALA A 60 -8.76 14.26 -7.45
N ALA A 61 -7.52 13.79 -7.46
CA ALA A 61 -7.20 12.38 -7.24
C ALA A 61 -7.78 11.85 -5.93
N PHE A 62 -7.88 12.65 -4.86
CA PHE A 62 -8.39 12.20 -3.57
C PHE A 62 -9.92 12.01 -3.50
N LYS A 63 -10.62 12.24 -4.61
CA LYS A 63 -12.08 12.14 -4.72
C LYS A 63 -12.44 10.94 -5.61
N GLU A 64 -13.00 9.91 -4.98
CA GLU A 64 -13.41 8.66 -5.65
C GLU A 64 -14.36 8.91 -6.82
N ASP A 65 -15.35 9.81 -6.65
CA ASP A 65 -16.28 10.18 -7.71
C ASP A 65 -15.60 10.82 -8.93
N VAL A 66 -14.51 11.57 -8.72
CA VAL A 66 -13.72 12.15 -9.81
C VAL A 66 -12.88 11.09 -10.50
N ARG A 67 -12.28 10.15 -9.74
CA ARG A 67 -11.53 9.02 -10.32
C ARG A 67 -12.43 8.13 -11.17
N ASP A 68 -13.64 7.84 -10.71
CA ASP A 68 -14.64 7.08 -11.46
C ASP A 68 -15.11 7.81 -12.71
N ALA A 69 -15.37 9.12 -12.60
CA ALA A 69 -15.79 9.95 -13.72
C ALA A 69 -14.70 10.04 -14.80
N ALA A 70 -13.43 10.09 -14.39
CA ALA A 70 -12.28 10.16 -15.30
C ALA A 70 -12.18 8.98 -16.27
N ALA A 71 -12.76 7.83 -15.91
CA ALA A 71 -12.85 6.71 -16.82
C ALA A 71 -13.71 7.07 -18.04
N ARG A 72 -14.71 7.96 -17.92
CA ARG A 72 -15.59 8.32 -19.03
C ARG A 72 -15.19 9.61 -19.73
N GLU A 73 -14.73 10.59 -18.97
CA GLU A 73 -14.41 11.93 -19.45
C GLU A 73 -13.01 12.29 -18.94
N PRO A 74 -12.01 12.46 -19.82
CA PRO A 74 -10.66 12.72 -19.38
C PRO A 74 -10.55 14.15 -18.82
N PHE A 75 -9.75 14.30 -17.77
CA PHE A 75 -9.42 15.54 -17.09
C PHE A 75 -8.52 16.45 -17.93
N VAL A 76 -7.69 15.84 -18.78
CA VAL A 76 -6.78 16.51 -19.71
C VAL A 76 -7.04 16.00 -21.13
N ASP A 77 -6.49 16.67 -22.14
CA ASP A 77 -6.73 16.38 -23.55
C ASP A 77 -5.58 15.62 -24.23
N GLU A 78 -4.45 15.42 -23.55
CA GLU A 78 -3.30 14.71 -24.11
C GLU A 78 -2.49 13.86 -23.12
N PRO A 79 -1.91 12.74 -23.57
CA PRO A 79 -1.20 11.81 -22.70
C PRO A 79 0.11 12.37 -22.11
N GLY A 80 0.73 13.35 -22.78
CA GLY A 80 1.93 14.03 -22.28
C GLY A 80 1.64 14.84 -21.02
N THR A 81 0.66 15.74 -21.10
CA THR A 81 0.17 16.51 -19.94
C THR A 81 -0.30 15.58 -18.82
N LEU A 82 -1.04 14.51 -19.12
CA LEU A 82 -1.47 13.54 -18.11
C LEU A 82 -0.28 12.94 -17.34
N ALA A 83 0.77 12.52 -18.05
CA ALA A 83 1.95 11.94 -17.44
C ALA A 83 2.71 12.97 -16.58
N VAL A 84 2.82 14.22 -17.03
CA VAL A 84 3.44 15.31 -16.25
C VAL A 84 2.66 15.55 -14.96
N LEU A 85 1.35 15.83 -15.04
CA LEU A 85 0.56 16.16 -13.85
C LEU A 85 0.55 15.01 -12.84
N ALA A 86 0.31 13.77 -13.28
CA ALA A 86 0.26 12.63 -12.37
C ALA A 86 1.60 12.35 -11.68
N THR A 87 2.72 12.44 -12.41
CA THR A 87 4.04 12.16 -11.82
C THR A 87 4.49 13.29 -10.89
N LEU A 88 4.22 14.55 -11.23
CA LEU A 88 4.47 15.69 -10.35
C LEU A 88 3.60 15.65 -9.09
N SER A 89 2.32 15.26 -9.20
CA SER A 89 1.45 15.12 -8.02
C SER A 89 1.99 14.07 -7.05
N VAL A 90 2.49 12.94 -7.57
CA VAL A 90 3.14 11.92 -6.74
C VAL A 90 4.39 12.44 -6.07
N ILE A 91 5.21 13.25 -6.75
CA ILE A 91 6.40 13.86 -6.17
C ILE A 91 6.01 14.80 -5.02
N CYS A 92 5.01 15.66 -5.20
CA CYS A 92 4.51 16.54 -4.14
C CYS A 92 3.97 15.75 -2.95
N ILE A 93 3.17 14.69 -3.18
CA ILE A 93 2.70 13.81 -2.12
C ILE A 93 3.89 13.21 -1.37
N LYS A 94 4.86 12.59 -2.07
CA LYS A 94 6.03 11.97 -1.42
C LYS A 94 6.89 12.96 -0.63
N ALA A 95 6.88 14.24 -0.99
CA ALA A 95 7.62 15.29 -0.31
C ALA A 95 6.92 15.80 0.97
N HIS A 96 5.67 15.41 1.21
CA HIS A 96 4.94 15.78 2.41
C HIS A 96 5.68 15.28 3.67
N PRO A 97 5.91 16.11 4.70
CA PRO A 97 6.67 15.71 5.89
C PRO A 97 6.14 14.45 6.59
N LYS A 98 4.81 14.28 6.64
CA LYS A 98 4.18 13.08 7.23
C LYS A 98 4.54 11.76 6.53
N PHE A 99 5.03 11.83 5.29
CA PHE A 99 5.42 10.66 4.52
C PHE A 99 6.94 10.47 4.41
N GLU A 100 7.72 11.28 5.13
CA GLU A 100 9.15 11.05 5.29
C GLU A 100 9.38 9.64 5.84
N ASP A 101 10.24 8.86 5.16
CA ASP A 101 10.54 7.46 5.45
C ASP A 101 9.35 6.46 5.41
N VAL A 102 8.16 6.90 5.00
CA VAL A 102 7.00 6.01 4.84
C VAL A 102 7.09 5.26 3.51
N PRO A 103 7.01 3.91 3.50
CA PRO A 103 7.01 3.15 2.26
C PRO A 103 5.85 3.57 1.34
N PRO A 104 6.08 3.83 0.03
CA PRO A 104 5.03 4.27 -0.90
C PRO A 104 3.79 3.37 -0.93
N ARG A 105 3.95 2.07 -0.69
CA ARG A 105 2.85 1.10 -0.62
C ARG A 105 1.85 1.35 0.51
N LYS A 106 2.23 2.15 1.51
CA LYS A 106 1.37 2.52 2.62
C LYS A 106 0.67 3.86 2.40
N ILE A 107 0.94 4.60 1.32
CA ILE A 107 0.40 5.96 1.15
C ILE A 107 -0.77 5.92 0.17
N GLN A 108 -2.01 5.90 0.68
CA GLN A 108 -3.24 5.87 -0.12
C GLN A 108 -3.31 6.98 -1.19
N PRO A 109 -2.91 8.24 -0.90
CA PRO A 109 -2.82 9.29 -1.92
C PRO A 109 -2.05 8.92 -3.20
N LEU A 110 -1.03 8.05 -3.11
CA LEU A 110 -0.27 7.58 -4.28
C LEU A 110 -1.09 6.62 -5.15
N TYR A 111 -1.90 5.77 -4.52
CA TYR A 111 -2.83 4.88 -5.21
C TYR A 111 -3.92 5.67 -5.91
N ASP A 112 -4.45 6.70 -5.24
CA ASP A 112 -5.47 7.60 -5.76
C ASP A 112 -5.02 8.34 -7.04
N VAL A 113 -3.80 8.89 -7.05
CA VAL A 113 -3.24 9.55 -8.25
C VAL A 113 -3.04 8.56 -9.39
N ARG A 114 -2.55 7.35 -9.06
CA ARG A 114 -2.34 6.30 -10.05
C ARG A 114 -3.64 5.83 -10.67
N GLU A 115 -4.67 5.62 -9.87
CA GLU A 115 -6.00 5.26 -10.35
C GLU A 115 -6.56 6.38 -11.26
N LEU A 116 -6.44 7.64 -10.85
CA LEU A 116 -6.85 8.77 -11.69
C LEU A 116 -6.10 8.78 -13.03
N TYR A 117 -4.79 8.53 -13.02
CA TYR A 117 -3.97 8.41 -14.23
C TYR A 117 -4.46 7.31 -15.17
N VAL A 118 -4.68 6.09 -14.65
CA VAL A 118 -5.10 4.94 -15.46
C VAL A 118 -6.47 5.19 -16.08
N ASN A 119 -7.41 5.72 -15.29
CA ASN A 119 -8.77 6.02 -15.75
C ASN A 119 -8.77 7.10 -16.85
N ASN A 120 -7.99 8.17 -16.66
CA ASN A 120 -7.80 9.23 -17.66
C ASN A 120 -7.15 8.72 -18.95
N LEU A 121 -6.11 7.88 -18.83
CA LEU A 121 -5.44 7.34 -20.00
C LEU A 121 -6.38 6.42 -20.80
N GLY A 122 -7.18 5.62 -20.10
CA GLY A 122 -8.21 4.79 -20.71
C GLY A 122 -9.27 5.60 -21.48
N SER A 123 -9.76 6.72 -20.93
CA SER A 123 -10.68 7.61 -21.65
C SER A 123 -10.01 8.31 -22.83
N LEU A 124 -8.81 8.87 -22.67
CA LEU A 124 -8.04 9.48 -23.75
C LEU A 124 -7.82 8.51 -24.92
N MET A 125 -7.44 7.26 -24.63
CA MET A 125 -7.26 6.25 -25.68
C MET A 125 -8.56 5.91 -26.42
N ARG A 126 -9.70 5.95 -25.73
CA ARG A 126 -11.02 5.77 -26.37
C ARG A 126 -11.40 6.94 -27.25
N GLU A 127 -11.12 8.17 -26.82
CA GLU A 127 -11.34 9.37 -27.63
C GLU A 127 -10.43 9.41 -28.86
N TYR A 128 -9.18 8.96 -28.72
CA TYR A 128 -8.24 8.84 -29.83
C TYR A 128 -8.71 7.85 -30.90
N GLY A 129 -9.38 6.75 -30.49
CA GLY A 129 -10.13 5.87 -31.40
C GLY A 129 -9.27 5.03 -32.36
N ASP A 130 -7.96 4.92 -32.13
CA ASP A 130 -7.05 4.11 -32.95
C ASP A 130 -7.00 2.65 -32.45
N SER A 131 -7.69 1.76 -33.16
CA SER A 131 -7.66 0.31 -32.86
C SER A 131 -6.27 -0.31 -32.94
N THR A 132 -5.33 0.31 -33.66
CA THR A 132 -3.94 -0.20 -33.74
C THR A 132 -3.19 0.00 -32.43
N LEU A 133 -3.52 1.02 -31.64
CA LEU A 133 -2.95 1.23 -30.30
C LEU A 133 -3.36 0.11 -29.34
N GLN A 134 -4.65 -0.25 -29.32
CA GLN A 134 -5.15 -1.37 -28.52
C GLN A 134 -4.50 -2.69 -28.94
N GLN A 135 -4.24 -2.85 -30.24
CA GLN A 135 -3.52 -4.01 -30.76
C GLN A 135 -2.06 -4.04 -30.29
N ASP A 136 -1.36 -2.91 -30.30
CA ASP A 136 0.02 -2.80 -29.79
C ASP A 136 0.09 -3.13 -28.29
N ILE A 137 -0.89 -2.67 -27.50
CA ILE A 137 -0.99 -3.01 -26.07
C ILE A 137 -1.26 -4.51 -25.90
N ALA A 138 -2.17 -5.08 -26.67
CA ALA A 138 -2.44 -6.50 -26.62
C ALA A 138 -1.22 -7.36 -27.02
N GLU A 139 -0.36 -6.86 -27.88
CA GLU A 139 0.89 -7.55 -28.21
C GLU A 139 1.81 -7.70 -27.00
N VAL A 140 1.81 -6.74 -26.08
CA VAL A 140 2.57 -6.80 -24.83
C VAL A 140 1.85 -7.66 -23.80
N LEU A 141 0.56 -7.40 -23.56
CA LEU A 141 -0.21 -8.06 -22.48
C LEU A 141 -0.42 -9.56 -22.67
N TYR A 142 -0.36 -10.05 -23.91
CA TYR A 142 -0.56 -11.47 -24.24
C TYR A 142 0.70 -12.15 -24.77
N ALA A 143 1.83 -11.44 -24.77
CA ALA A 143 3.10 -11.99 -25.22
C ALA A 143 3.45 -13.26 -24.44
N LYS A 144 4.12 -14.18 -25.12
CA LYS A 144 4.84 -15.26 -24.44
C LYS A 144 6.13 -14.71 -23.87
N ASP A 145 6.57 -15.29 -22.76
CA ASP A 145 7.95 -15.12 -22.32
C ASP A 145 8.91 -15.50 -23.45
N PRO A 146 10.01 -14.73 -23.65
CA PRO A 146 11.00 -15.05 -24.65
C PRO A 146 11.56 -16.47 -24.46
N GLY A 147 11.64 -17.23 -25.55
CA GLY A 147 12.28 -18.56 -25.55
C GLY A 147 13.80 -18.46 -25.66
N GLU A 148 14.47 -19.62 -25.80
CA GLU A 148 15.93 -19.68 -26.02
C GLU A 148 16.37 -18.90 -27.29
N ASP A 149 15.52 -18.86 -28.31
CA ASP A 149 15.74 -18.14 -29.57
C ASP A 149 15.27 -16.67 -29.52
N GLY A 150 14.84 -16.18 -28.35
CA GLY A 150 14.35 -14.81 -28.15
C GLY A 150 12.82 -14.66 -28.24
N PRO A 151 12.31 -13.43 -28.44
CA PRO A 151 10.87 -13.17 -28.47
C PRO A 151 10.20 -13.84 -29.68
N HIS A 152 8.89 -14.07 -29.58
CA HIS A 152 8.13 -14.72 -30.65
C HIS A 152 8.27 -13.95 -31.99
N PRO A 153 8.63 -14.63 -33.09
CA PRO A 153 8.74 -13.98 -34.39
C PRO A 153 7.34 -13.71 -34.98
N GLY A 154 6.97 -12.44 -35.09
CA GLY A 154 5.69 -12.01 -35.68
C GLY A 154 4.79 -11.30 -34.68
N ARG A 155 3.56 -10.98 -35.10
CA ARG A 155 2.58 -10.28 -34.25
C ARG A 155 1.90 -11.25 -33.29
N VAL A 156 1.79 -10.84 -32.02
CA VAL A 156 1.04 -11.60 -31.01
C VAL A 156 -0.46 -11.41 -31.17
N CYS A 157 -0.91 -10.16 -31.37
CA CYS A 157 -2.29 -9.83 -31.69
C CYS A 157 -2.39 -9.42 -33.16
N THR A 158 -3.32 -10.00 -33.90
CA THR A 158 -3.52 -9.74 -35.34
C THR A 158 -4.75 -8.88 -35.66
N GLY A 159 -5.66 -8.72 -34.69
CA GLY A 159 -6.74 -7.75 -34.78
C GLY A 159 -7.70 -7.79 -33.59
N ILE A 160 -8.60 -6.80 -33.53
CA ILE A 160 -9.73 -6.75 -32.62
C ILE A 160 -11.00 -6.74 -33.46
N LYS A 161 -11.89 -7.72 -33.28
CA LYS A 161 -13.08 -7.87 -34.13
C LYS A 161 -14.27 -8.42 -33.37
N GLU A 162 -15.48 -8.12 -33.85
CA GLU A 162 -16.69 -8.75 -33.35
C GLU A 162 -16.81 -10.19 -33.82
N MET A 163 -17.23 -11.08 -32.91
CA MET A 163 -17.46 -12.50 -33.21
C MET A 163 -18.90 -12.89 -32.83
N PRO A 164 -19.89 -12.68 -33.72
CA PRO A 164 -21.31 -12.96 -33.43
C PRO A 164 -21.57 -14.41 -33.02
N GLU A 165 -20.80 -15.34 -33.59
CA GLU A 165 -20.84 -16.77 -33.30
C GLU A 165 -20.36 -17.16 -31.89
N PHE A 166 -19.70 -16.25 -31.17
CA PHE A 166 -19.27 -16.46 -29.78
C PHE A 166 -20.19 -15.77 -28.76
N GLY A 167 -21.41 -15.40 -29.17
CA GLY A 167 -22.36 -14.66 -28.33
C GLY A 167 -22.26 -13.14 -28.49
N GLY A 168 -21.50 -12.65 -29.48
CA GLY A 168 -21.29 -11.22 -29.73
C GLY A 168 -20.13 -10.61 -28.94
N GLY A 169 -19.91 -9.31 -29.11
CA GLY A 169 -18.83 -8.56 -28.46
C GLY A 169 -17.47 -8.66 -29.16
N LEU A 170 -16.57 -7.74 -28.78
CA LEU A 170 -15.22 -7.64 -29.34
C LEU A 170 -14.31 -8.72 -28.77
N HIS A 171 -13.50 -9.31 -29.65
CA HIS A 171 -12.50 -10.29 -29.32
C HIS A 171 -11.15 -9.93 -29.96
N LEU A 172 -10.08 -10.17 -29.21
CA LEU A 172 -8.71 -10.15 -29.70
C LEU A 172 -8.43 -11.42 -30.49
N GLU A 173 -7.89 -11.28 -31.70
CA GLU A 173 -7.44 -12.39 -32.53
C GLU A 173 -5.94 -12.64 -32.35
N ILE A 174 -5.62 -13.76 -31.72
CA ILE A 174 -4.25 -14.16 -31.40
C ILE A 174 -3.92 -15.44 -32.19
N PRO A 175 -2.94 -15.44 -33.10
CA PRO A 175 -2.53 -16.66 -33.79
C PRO A 175 -2.13 -17.74 -32.81
N MET A 176 -2.55 -18.99 -33.06
CA MET A 176 -2.19 -20.11 -32.18
C MET A 176 -0.67 -20.26 -32.01
N ALA A 177 0.11 -19.89 -33.03
CA ALA A 177 1.57 -19.85 -32.94
C ALA A 177 2.09 -18.86 -31.87
N ALA A 178 1.39 -17.73 -31.69
CA ALA A 178 1.71 -16.69 -30.72
C ALA A 178 1.02 -16.86 -29.36
N ALA A 179 -0.03 -17.70 -29.28
CA ALA A 179 -0.87 -17.88 -28.11
C ALA A 179 -0.15 -18.39 -26.84
N SER A 180 -0.14 -17.60 -25.77
CA SER A 180 0.43 -17.94 -24.46
C SER A 180 -0.63 -18.46 -23.48
N ARG A 181 -0.21 -18.89 -22.29
CA ARG A 181 -1.15 -19.20 -21.19
C ARG A 181 -1.98 -17.98 -20.78
N GLN A 182 -1.46 -16.77 -20.97
CA GLN A 182 -2.18 -15.54 -20.68
C GLN A 182 -3.41 -15.38 -21.57
N CYS A 183 -3.50 -16.06 -22.73
CA CYS A 183 -4.67 -16.01 -23.59
C CYS A 183 -5.87 -16.83 -23.06
N LEU A 184 -5.71 -17.58 -21.98
CA LEU A 184 -6.76 -18.45 -21.43
C LEU A 184 -7.61 -17.70 -20.40
N VAL A 185 -8.85 -17.35 -20.78
CA VAL A 185 -9.82 -16.65 -19.93
C VAL A 185 -10.88 -17.62 -19.46
N ARG A 186 -11.21 -17.56 -18.17
CA ARG A 186 -12.22 -18.39 -17.51
C ARG A 186 -13.27 -17.50 -16.84
N ASP A 187 -14.46 -18.02 -16.61
CA ASP A 187 -15.46 -17.32 -15.79
C ASP A 187 -15.01 -17.27 -14.32
N ASP A 188 -14.92 -16.06 -13.78
CA ASP A 188 -14.81 -15.81 -12.34
C ASP A 188 -16.20 -15.93 -11.71
N GLN A 189 -16.65 -17.17 -11.52
CA GLN A 189 -17.61 -17.47 -10.46
C GLN A 189 -16.97 -18.47 -9.52
N ARG A 190 -17.00 -18.08 -8.23
CA ARG A 190 -16.60 -18.77 -6.99
C ARG A 190 -16.33 -20.28 -7.16
N PRO A 191 -15.35 -20.85 -6.41
CA PRO A 191 -15.26 -22.30 -6.30
C PRO A 191 -16.62 -22.83 -5.84
N SER A 192 -17.38 -23.41 -6.78
CA SER A 192 -18.56 -24.17 -6.42
C SER A 192 -18.04 -25.35 -5.62
N SER A 193 -18.73 -25.68 -4.53
CA SER A 193 -18.40 -26.80 -3.64
C SER A 193 -18.46 -28.18 -4.33
N GLU A 194 -18.52 -28.22 -5.66
CA GLU A 194 -18.72 -29.41 -6.49
C GLU A 194 -17.77 -29.45 -7.70
N GLY A 195 -16.52 -29.01 -7.60
CA GLY A 195 -15.44 -29.47 -8.49
C GLY A 195 -15.63 -29.28 -10.02
N GLU A 196 -16.58 -28.45 -10.46
CA GLU A 196 -16.76 -28.10 -11.86
C GLU A 196 -15.72 -27.06 -12.27
N THR A 197 -14.89 -27.41 -13.25
CA THR A 197 -13.91 -26.48 -13.81
C THR A 197 -14.63 -25.31 -14.48
N SER A 198 -14.32 -24.07 -14.07
CA SER A 198 -14.88 -22.84 -14.66
C SER A 198 -14.85 -22.85 -16.19
N GLU A 199 -15.94 -22.39 -16.81
CA GLU A 199 -16.09 -22.38 -18.27
C GLU A 199 -15.01 -21.50 -18.91
N ILE A 200 -14.35 -22.02 -19.95
CA ILE A 200 -13.33 -21.30 -20.70
C ILE A 200 -14.03 -20.38 -21.71
N ARG A 201 -13.79 -19.08 -21.59
CA ARG A 201 -14.35 -18.06 -22.49
C ARG A 201 -13.54 -17.87 -23.76
N THR A 202 -12.24 -18.17 -23.75
CA THR A 202 -11.41 -18.14 -24.96
C THR A 202 -11.90 -19.16 -25.98
N ARG A 203 -12.14 -18.72 -27.21
CA ARG A 203 -12.63 -19.59 -28.31
C ARG A 203 -11.53 -19.82 -29.34
N VAL A 204 -11.62 -20.92 -30.08
CA VAL A 204 -10.65 -21.30 -31.13
C VAL A 204 -11.36 -21.30 -32.47
N LYS A 205 -10.79 -20.62 -33.48
CA LYS A 205 -11.26 -20.69 -34.86
C LYS A 205 -10.15 -20.31 -35.84
N ASP A 206 -10.12 -20.97 -37.00
CA ASP A 206 -9.23 -20.65 -38.12
C ASP A 206 -7.75 -20.52 -37.72
N ASN A 207 -7.29 -21.40 -36.82
CA ASN A 207 -5.93 -21.41 -36.26
C ASN A 207 -5.57 -20.16 -35.41
N ASN A 208 -6.59 -19.49 -34.87
CA ASN A 208 -6.47 -18.37 -33.94
C ASN A 208 -7.25 -18.65 -32.64
N LEU A 209 -6.75 -18.07 -31.55
CA LEU A 209 -7.49 -17.86 -30.32
C LEU A 209 -8.22 -16.53 -30.38
N TYR A 210 -9.45 -16.53 -29.87
CA TYR A 210 -10.29 -15.36 -29.72
C TYR A 210 -10.51 -15.11 -28.23
N VAL A 211 -9.86 -14.07 -27.72
CA VAL A 211 -9.90 -13.67 -26.31
C VAL A 211 -10.91 -12.54 -26.14
N PRO A 212 -11.87 -12.62 -25.19
CA PRO A 212 -12.83 -11.55 -24.96
C PRO A 212 -12.13 -10.22 -24.62
N ALA A 213 -12.54 -9.12 -25.22
CA ALA A 213 -11.96 -7.79 -24.95
C ALA A 213 -12.13 -7.34 -23.48
N SER A 214 -13.08 -7.89 -22.73
CA SER A 214 -13.21 -7.61 -21.29
C SER A 214 -11.99 -8.07 -20.47
N ASP A 215 -11.29 -9.12 -20.92
CA ASP A 215 -10.05 -9.58 -20.28
C ASP A 215 -8.89 -8.62 -20.55
N PHE A 216 -8.88 -7.98 -21.73
CA PHE A 216 -7.90 -6.96 -22.07
C PHE A 216 -7.99 -5.76 -21.13
N ASP A 217 -9.20 -5.26 -20.89
CA ASP A 217 -9.42 -4.09 -20.03
C ASP A 217 -8.88 -4.35 -18.61
N ALA A 218 -9.21 -5.51 -18.03
CA ALA A 218 -8.76 -5.90 -16.68
C ALA A 218 -7.22 -6.04 -16.60
N LYS A 219 -6.60 -6.71 -17.58
CA LYS A 219 -5.14 -6.87 -17.61
C LYS A 219 -4.41 -5.57 -17.87
N TYR A 220 -4.97 -4.70 -18.71
CA TYR A 220 -4.38 -3.41 -18.97
C TYR A 220 -4.40 -2.55 -17.71
N GLU A 221 -5.48 -2.57 -16.93
CA GLU A 221 -5.56 -1.87 -15.66
C GLU A 221 -4.47 -2.36 -14.68
N GLU A 222 -4.30 -3.67 -14.53
CA GLU A 222 -3.24 -4.25 -13.70
C GLU A 222 -1.83 -3.87 -14.19
N TYR A 223 -1.58 -4.00 -15.49
CA TYR A 223 -0.32 -3.60 -16.11
C TYR A 223 -0.04 -2.11 -15.90
N ALA A 224 -1.01 -1.23 -16.18
CA ALA A 224 -0.83 0.22 -16.12
C ALA A 224 -0.52 0.69 -14.69
N ARG A 225 -1.09 0.04 -13.67
CA ARG A 225 -0.77 0.27 -12.25
C ARG A 225 0.71 0.01 -11.92
N GLU A 226 1.33 -0.97 -12.55
CA GLU A 226 2.77 -1.26 -12.36
C GLU A 226 3.65 -0.41 -13.30
N ALA A 227 3.20 -0.23 -14.54
CA ALA A 227 3.91 0.52 -15.56
C ALA A 227 4.06 2.01 -15.21
N PHE A 228 3.11 2.60 -14.48
CA PHE A 228 3.20 3.98 -14.00
C PHE A 228 4.48 4.26 -13.18
N LYS A 229 4.99 3.27 -12.42
CA LYS A 229 6.24 3.41 -11.65
C LYS A 229 7.44 3.74 -12.55
N LYS A 230 7.41 3.29 -13.81
CA LYS A 230 8.45 3.59 -14.79
C LYS A 230 8.46 5.05 -15.20
N LEU A 231 7.28 5.66 -15.40
CA LEU A 231 7.15 7.08 -15.69
C LEU A 231 7.64 7.91 -14.52
N LEU A 232 7.16 7.60 -13.31
CA LEU A 232 7.55 8.30 -12.09
C LEU A 232 9.08 8.33 -11.90
N ARG A 233 9.74 7.17 -11.99
CA ARG A 233 11.21 7.09 -11.85
C ARG A 233 11.95 7.97 -12.86
N VAL A 234 11.46 8.04 -14.10
CA VAL A 234 12.10 8.86 -15.13
C VAL A 234 11.88 10.35 -14.86
N GLN A 235 10.71 10.74 -14.33
CA GLN A 235 10.44 12.11 -13.91
C GLN A 235 11.32 12.52 -12.73
N GLU A 236 11.41 11.68 -11.69
CA GLU A 236 12.24 11.91 -10.51
C GLU A 236 13.72 12.07 -10.89
N ASP A 237 14.24 11.18 -11.75
CA ASP A 237 15.61 11.26 -12.29
C ASP A 237 15.84 12.46 -13.22
N GLY A 238 14.76 13.02 -13.78
CA GLY A 238 14.79 14.06 -14.81
C GLY A 238 14.73 15.48 -14.26
N LEU A 239 14.10 15.68 -13.11
CA LEU A 239 14.02 16.98 -12.44
C LEU A 239 15.33 17.32 -11.73
N SER A 240 15.78 18.57 -11.85
CA SER A 240 16.89 19.06 -11.03
C SER A 240 16.46 19.27 -9.57
N GLU A 241 17.43 19.31 -8.66
CA GLU A 241 17.20 19.62 -7.25
C GLU A 241 16.50 20.97 -7.06
N ASP A 242 16.89 21.99 -7.84
CA ASP A 242 16.25 23.31 -7.84
C ASP A 242 14.79 23.23 -8.29
N GLN A 243 14.47 22.41 -9.30
CA GLN A 243 13.10 22.23 -9.79
C GLN A 243 12.23 21.49 -8.77
N GLN A 244 12.76 20.44 -8.12
CA GLN A 244 12.05 19.73 -7.07
C GLN A 244 11.80 20.63 -5.86
N THR A 245 12.81 21.39 -5.43
CA THR A 245 12.70 22.34 -4.33
C THR A 245 11.67 23.43 -4.64
N TRP A 246 11.71 24.00 -5.85
CA TRP A 246 10.73 24.99 -6.28
C TRP A 246 9.32 24.41 -6.29
N LEU A 247 9.14 23.20 -6.84
CA LEU A 247 7.84 22.55 -6.92
C LEU A 247 7.23 22.33 -5.53
N VAL A 248 7.99 21.73 -4.61
CA VAL A 248 7.52 21.43 -3.25
C VAL A 248 7.29 22.71 -2.43
N ALA A 249 8.08 23.76 -2.66
CA ALA A 249 7.92 25.03 -1.94
C ALA A 249 6.74 25.88 -2.43
N ASN A 250 6.25 25.66 -3.66
CA ASN A 250 5.17 26.46 -4.25
C ASN A 250 3.85 25.67 -4.34
N GLU A 251 3.89 24.34 -4.36
CA GLU A 251 2.69 23.51 -4.23
C GLU A 251 2.12 23.61 -2.81
N SER A 252 0.83 23.91 -2.71
CA SER A 252 0.13 24.10 -1.44
C SER A 252 -1.13 23.25 -1.31
N ALA A 253 -1.92 23.10 -2.38
CA ALA A 253 -3.25 22.53 -2.28
C ALA A 253 -3.30 21.03 -1.94
N ILE A 254 -2.38 20.23 -2.46
CA ILE A 254 -2.21 18.79 -2.16
C ILE A 254 -1.75 18.66 -0.71
N THR A 255 -0.73 19.43 -0.30
CA THR A 255 -0.21 19.45 1.07
C THR A 255 -1.31 19.81 2.08
N GLU A 256 -1.99 20.95 1.90
CA GLU A 256 -3.13 21.37 2.74
C GLU A 256 -4.28 20.36 2.77
N ARG A 257 -4.44 19.57 1.70
CA ARG A 257 -5.48 18.56 1.63
C ARG A 257 -5.10 17.31 2.43
N ILE A 258 -3.84 16.90 2.40
CA ILE A 258 -3.30 15.82 3.25
C ILE A 258 -3.39 16.24 4.72
N ASP A 259 -2.95 17.44 5.07
CA ASP A 259 -3.03 17.97 6.44
C ASP A 259 -4.47 17.97 6.96
N ARG A 260 -5.44 18.43 6.16
CA ARG A 260 -6.86 18.36 6.56
C ARG A 260 -7.38 16.95 6.77
N PHE A 261 -6.86 15.94 6.06
CA PHE A 261 -7.23 14.56 6.33
C PHE A 261 -6.66 14.08 7.66
N LEU A 262 -5.41 14.44 7.97
CA LEU A 262 -4.75 14.13 9.24
C LEU A 262 -5.45 14.82 10.42
N GLU A 263 -5.63 16.14 10.36
CA GLU A 263 -6.32 16.96 11.36
C GLU A 263 -7.77 16.50 11.56
N GLY A 264 -8.45 16.12 10.47
CA GLY A 264 -9.83 15.64 10.50
C GLY A 264 -9.99 14.19 10.95
N GLY A 265 -8.90 13.47 11.23
CA GLY A 265 -8.91 12.06 11.62
C GLY A 265 -9.39 11.10 10.51
N ASN A 266 -9.31 11.52 9.24
CA ASN A 266 -9.69 10.72 8.07
C ASN A 266 -8.51 9.85 7.60
N HIS A 267 -7.95 9.06 8.51
CA HIS A 267 -6.74 8.27 8.25
C HIS A 267 -6.95 7.19 7.18
N ASP A 268 -8.19 6.75 6.95
CA ASP A 268 -8.56 5.87 5.84
C ASP A 268 -8.33 6.52 4.46
N ARG A 269 -8.21 7.85 4.39
CA ARG A 269 -7.82 8.57 3.17
C ARG A 269 -6.31 8.65 2.98
N ILE A 270 -5.54 8.35 4.02
CA ILE A 270 -4.07 8.47 4.04
C ILE A 270 -3.40 7.11 3.99
N TRP A 271 -3.97 6.12 4.67
CA TRP A 271 -3.41 4.81 4.88
C TRP A 271 -4.38 3.72 4.34
N PRO A 272 -3.96 2.90 3.35
CA PRO A 272 -4.81 1.89 2.71
C PRO A 272 -5.23 0.79 3.68
N ASP A 273 -4.36 0.48 4.64
CA ASP A 273 -4.55 -0.59 5.63
C ASP A 273 -5.17 -0.06 6.93
N TRP A 274 -5.65 1.19 6.95
CA TRP A 274 -6.25 1.75 8.14
C TRP A 274 -7.64 1.20 8.38
N ASP A 275 -7.74 0.34 9.39
CA ASP A 275 -9.01 -0.16 9.87
C ASP A 275 -9.78 0.99 10.55
N ARG A 276 -10.88 1.40 9.89
CA ARG A 276 -11.77 2.48 10.35
C ARG A 276 -12.31 2.23 11.76
N GLY A 277 -12.34 0.98 12.22
CA GLY A 277 -12.80 0.59 13.55
C GLY A 277 -11.71 0.60 14.62
N GLU A 278 -10.42 0.63 14.26
CA GLU A 278 -9.31 0.37 15.19
C GLU A 278 -9.29 1.36 16.35
N ARG A 279 -9.43 2.67 16.08
CA ARG A 279 -9.45 3.67 17.15
C ARG A 279 -10.66 3.53 18.08
N LEU A 280 -11.83 3.20 17.54
CA LEU A 280 -13.04 2.98 18.35
C LEU A 280 -12.87 1.74 19.23
N VAL A 281 -12.40 0.64 18.63
CA VAL A 281 -12.23 -0.63 19.33
C VAL A 281 -11.11 -0.54 20.38
N ARG A 282 -10.03 0.20 20.11
CA ARG A 282 -8.96 0.48 21.08
C ARG A 282 -9.47 1.28 22.29
N VAL A 283 -10.18 2.38 22.05
CA VAL A 283 -10.77 3.18 23.14
C VAL A 283 -11.76 2.34 23.96
N LEU A 284 -12.59 1.52 23.31
CA LEU A 284 -13.51 0.63 24.02
C LEU A 284 -12.78 -0.46 24.80
N ARG A 285 -11.69 -1.03 24.25
CA ARG A 285 -10.87 -2.03 24.94
C ARG A 285 -10.26 -1.45 26.22
N GLU A 286 -9.67 -0.26 26.13
CA GLU A 286 -9.12 0.44 27.29
C GLU A 286 -10.21 0.78 28.31
N ALA A 287 -11.37 1.25 27.84
CA ALA A 287 -12.51 1.53 28.70
C ALA A 287 -13.03 0.28 29.43
N VAL A 288 -13.09 -0.86 28.73
CA VAL A 288 -13.47 -2.16 29.33
C VAL A 288 -12.42 -2.64 30.34
N ASN A 289 -11.13 -2.43 30.09
CA ASN A 289 -10.07 -2.76 31.05
C ASN A 289 -10.07 -1.84 32.29
N HIS A 290 -10.69 -0.66 32.20
CA HIS A 290 -10.73 0.32 33.30
C HIS A 290 -11.87 0.10 34.29
N VAL A 291 -12.92 -0.63 33.89
CA VAL A 291 -14.07 -0.92 34.74
C VAL A 291 -13.94 -2.27 35.45
N GLU A 292 -14.72 -2.46 36.52
CA GLU A 292 -14.81 -3.75 37.19
C GLU A 292 -15.41 -4.82 36.25
N ASP A 293 -14.96 -6.07 36.36
CA ASP A 293 -15.37 -7.21 35.53
C ASP A 293 -16.91 -7.43 35.47
N GLU A 294 -17.65 -6.93 36.46
CA GLU A 294 -19.12 -6.98 36.50
C GLU A 294 -19.79 -6.03 35.49
N THR A 295 -19.09 -4.99 35.03
CA THR A 295 -19.59 -3.99 34.07
C THR A 295 -19.32 -4.41 32.64
N ALA A 296 -18.06 -4.73 32.34
CA ALA A 296 -17.64 -5.26 31.05
C ALA A 296 -16.32 -6.02 31.21
N MET A 297 -16.08 -6.98 30.32
CA MET A 297 -14.87 -7.82 30.33
C MET A 297 -14.43 -8.12 28.90
N ILE A 298 -13.13 -8.03 28.65
CA ILE A 298 -12.53 -8.42 27.36
C ILE A 298 -12.81 -9.89 27.04
N GLY A 299 -13.13 -10.17 25.78
CA GLY A 299 -13.43 -11.53 25.29
C GLY A 299 -14.82 -12.06 25.69
N ALA A 300 -15.66 -11.25 26.36
CA ALA A 300 -17.04 -11.59 26.67
C ALA A 300 -18.02 -10.77 25.81
N PHE A 301 -19.22 -11.33 25.57
CA PHE A 301 -20.29 -10.63 24.87
C PHE A 301 -21.02 -9.66 25.80
N HIS A 302 -21.19 -8.43 25.33
CA HIS A 302 -21.83 -7.34 26.05
C HIS A 302 -22.85 -6.63 25.18
N SER A 303 -23.85 -6.03 25.83
CA SER A 303 -24.75 -5.11 25.15
C SER A 303 -24.05 -3.77 24.86
N ALA A 304 -24.57 -3.01 23.89
CA ALA A 304 -24.09 -1.64 23.66
C ALA A 304 -24.28 -0.73 24.88
N GLN A 305 -25.20 -1.06 25.79
CA GLN A 305 -25.38 -0.35 27.07
C GLN A 305 -24.18 -0.56 27.98
N ALA A 306 -23.76 -1.80 28.20
CA ALA A 306 -22.63 -2.13 29.07
C ALA A 306 -21.31 -1.55 28.54
N LEU A 307 -21.07 -1.64 27.22
CA LEU A 307 -19.90 -1.02 26.59
C LEU A 307 -19.92 0.51 26.65
N TYR A 308 -21.11 1.11 26.58
CA TYR A 308 -21.27 2.56 26.74
C TYR A 308 -20.99 2.99 28.18
N GLU A 309 -21.47 2.24 29.17
CA GLU A 309 -21.19 2.52 30.59
C GLU A 309 -19.68 2.41 30.90
N ALA A 310 -19.00 1.41 30.32
CA ALA A 310 -17.54 1.33 30.39
C ALA A 310 -16.87 2.56 29.76
N LEU A 311 -17.32 2.97 28.58
CA LEU A 311 -16.80 4.15 27.88
C LEU A 311 -17.08 5.46 28.62
N ASP A 312 -18.23 5.60 29.27
CA ASP A 312 -18.63 6.80 30.03
C ASP A 312 -17.85 6.92 31.36
N ALA A 313 -17.47 5.79 31.96
CA ALA A 313 -16.65 5.74 33.17
C ALA A 313 -15.14 5.94 32.92
N TYR A 314 -14.69 5.72 31.69
CA TYR A 314 -13.29 5.86 31.29
C TYR A 314 -12.92 7.34 31.05
N ASP A 315 -11.81 7.80 31.64
CA ASP A 315 -11.32 9.18 31.48
C ASP A 315 -10.02 9.18 30.64
N PRO A 316 -10.10 9.37 29.31
CA PRO A 316 -8.93 9.31 28.45
C PRO A 316 -8.03 10.55 28.59
N GLU A 317 -6.73 10.31 28.81
CA GLU A 317 -5.71 11.37 28.85
C GLU A 317 -5.47 12.01 27.47
N ALA A 318 -5.55 11.22 26.39
CA ALA A 318 -5.29 11.69 25.02
C ALA A 318 -6.50 12.39 24.38
N SER A 319 -6.27 13.55 23.75
CA SER A 319 -7.30 14.39 23.14
C SER A 319 -8.10 13.69 22.02
N TRP A 320 -7.46 12.82 21.24
CA TRP A 320 -8.13 12.06 20.19
C TRP A 320 -9.05 10.96 20.75
N LYS A 321 -8.69 10.36 21.89
CA LYS A 321 -9.53 9.38 22.61
C LYS A 321 -10.78 10.07 23.18
N GLN A 322 -10.60 11.27 23.75
CA GLN A 322 -11.71 12.14 24.17
C GLN A 322 -12.64 12.49 23.00
N SER A 323 -12.09 12.78 21.82
CA SER A 323 -12.89 13.04 20.61
C SER A 323 -13.77 11.85 20.22
N ILE A 324 -13.25 10.61 20.35
CA ILE A 324 -14.03 9.39 20.11
C ILE A 324 -15.11 9.21 21.17
N GLN A 325 -14.79 9.38 22.44
CA GLN A 325 -15.76 9.33 23.54
C GLN A 325 -16.90 10.34 23.31
N ASN A 326 -16.57 11.59 22.95
CA ASN A 326 -17.53 12.65 22.67
C ASN A 326 -18.42 12.37 21.43
N ARG A 327 -17.95 11.58 20.46
CA ARG A 327 -18.75 11.15 19.30
C ARG A 327 -19.81 10.10 19.69
N VAL A 328 -19.60 9.37 20.78
CA VAL A 328 -20.53 8.36 21.27
C VAL A 328 -21.53 9.02 22.22
N SER A 329 -22.61 9.56 21.68
CA SER A 329 -23.62 10.30 22.45
C SER A 329 -24.62 9.44 23.23
N SER A 330 -24.67 8.14 22.96
CA SER A 330 -25.61 7.20 23.59
C SER A 330 -25.24 5.74 23.32
N PRO A 331 -25.78 4.78 24.11
CA PRO A 331 -25.69 3.35 23.84
C PRO A 331 -26.14 2.97 22.42
N ARG A 332 -27.20 3.62 21.91
CA ARG A 332 -27.69 3.39 20.54
C ARG A 332 -26.69 3.90 19.49
N SER A 333 -26.06 5.05 19.74
CA SER A 333 -25.01 5.59 18.88
C SER A 333 -23.81 4.64 18.83
N LEU A 334 -23.39 4.10 19.98
CA LEU A 334 -22.32 3.12 20.08
C LEU A 334 -22.67 1.85 19.29
N GLY A 335 -23.88 1.31 19.48
CA GLY A 335 -24.32 0.12 18.77
C GLY A 335 -24.33 0.27 17.24
N ASN A 336 -24.73 1.44 16.74
CA ASN A 336 -24.68 1.75 15.30
C ASN A 336 -23.24 1.83 14.79
N LEU A 337 -22.34 2.45 15.55
CA LEU A 337 -20.91 2.50 15.20
C LEU A 337 -20.32 1.09 15.17
N LEU A 338 -20.55 0.27 16.19
CA LEU A 338 -20.04 -1.11 16.24
C LEU A 338 -20.57 -1.98 15.09
N VAL A 339 -21.86 -1.86 14.73
CA VAL A 339 -22.41 -2.56 13.55
C VAL A 339 -21.73 -2.09 12.26
N SER A 340 -21.43 -0.80 12.13
CA SER A 340 -20.70 -0.29 10.96
C SER A 340 -19.25 -0.79 10.88
N GLN A 341 -18.69 -1.30 11.98
CA GLN A 341 -17.34 -1.86 12.07
C GLN A 341 -17.36 -3.39 12.22
N HIS A 342 -18.42 -4.08 11.78
CA HIS A 342 -18.56 -5.53 11.92
C HIS A 342 -17.43 -6.37 11.27
N ASP A 343 -16.68 -5.80 10.33
CA ASP A 343 -15.53 -6.43 9.69
C ASP A 343 -14.23 -6.26 10.51
N HIS A 344 -14.25 -5.49 11.60
CA HIS A 344 -13.07 -5.25 12.44
C HIS A 344 -12.65 -6.53 13.17
N ARG A 345 -11.38 -6.92 13.00
CA ARG A 345 -10.81 -8.20 13.45
C ARG A 345 -10.97 -8.53 14.94
N SER A 346 -11.03 -7.53 15.81
CA SER A 346 -11.20 -7.71 17.27
C SER A 346 -12.63 -7.46 17.76
N LEU A 347 -13.59 -7.28 16.85
CA LEU A 347 -14.98 -7.02 17.17
C LEU A 347 -15.85 -8.12 16.58
N THR A 348 -16.51 -8.90 17.43
CA THR A 348 -17.54 -9.84 16.98
C THR A 348 -18.92 -9.25 17.26
N VAL A 349 -19.77 -9.16 16.25
CA VAL A 349 -21.16 -8.70 16.37
C VAL A 349 -22.10 -9.91 16.21
N GLU A 350 -22.77 -10.28 17.30
CA GLU A 350 -23.82 -11.30 17.25
C GLU A 350 -25.19 -10.63 17.15
N GLN A 351 -25.87 -10.84 16.02
CA GLN A 351 -27.20 -10.31 15.78
C GLN A 351 -28.25 -11.26 16.37
N ASP A 352 -28.76 -10.95 17.56
CA ASP A 352 -29.93 -11.62 18.13
C ASP A 352 -31.23 -10.84 17.83
N ARG A 353 -32.39 -11.51 17.93
CA ARG A 353 -33.70 -10.99 17.55
C ARG A 353 -34.19 -9.81 18.40
N GLU A 354 -33.67 -9.62 19.61
CA GLU A 354 -34.08 -8.53 20.52
C GLU A 354 -33.02 -7.44 20.71
N THR A 355 -31.72 -7.80 20.80
CA THR A 355 -30.61 -6.84 20.94
C THR A 355 -29.30 -7.44 20.45
N ASN A 356 -28.54 -6.68 19.66
CA ASN A 356 -27.18 -7.06 19.26
C ASN A 356 -26.27 -7.20 20.48
N GLN A 357 -25.41 -8.22 20.46
CA GLN A 357 -24.34 -8.42 21.41
C GLN A 357 -23.00 -8.19 20.72
N TYR A 358 -22.04 -7.67 21.48
CA TYR A 358 -20.75 -7.24 20.97
C TYR A 358 -19.66 -7.84 21.85
N ARG A 359 -18.69 -8.51 21.24
CA ARG A 359 -17.49 -8.98 21.93
C ARG A 359 -16.28 -8.22 21.42
N ILE A 360 -15.55 -7.61 22.34
CA ILE A 360 -14.26 -6.97 22.08
C ILE A 360 -13.18 -7.92 22.58
N ASP A 361 -12.42 -8.48 21.65
CA ASP A 361 -11.33 -9.40 21.98
C ASP A 361 -10.08 -8.61 22.43
N ALA A 362 -9.25 -9.27 23.24
CA ALA A 362 -7.96 -8.72 23.67
C ALA A 362 -7.11 -8.34 22.46
N SER A 363 -6.16 -7.43 22.62
CA SER A 363 -5.16 -7.12 21.59
C SER A 363 -4.31 -8.36 21.29
N SER A 364 -4.84 -9.23 20.44
CA SER A 364 -4.08 -10.13 19.61
C SER A 364 -4.43 -9.67 18.21
N GLY A 365 -3.47 -9.06 17.51
CA GLY A 365 -3.69 -8.39 16.23
C GLY A 365 -4.01 -9.37 15.10
N GLY A 366 -5.00 -10.25 15.25
CA GLY A 366 -5.28 -11.41 14.39
C GLY A 366 -4.15 -12.45 14.35
N ALA A 367 -2.99 -12.12 14.89
CA ALA A 367 -1.78 -12.92 14.87
C ALA A 367 -1.73 -13.88 16.06
N HIS A 368 -1.18 -15.06 15.85
CA HIS A 368 -0.99 -16.05 16.88
C HIS A 368 -0.04 -15.47 17.96
N PRO A 369 -0.46 -15.37 19.23
CA PRO A 369 0.41 -14.88 20.29
C PRO A 369 1.52 -15.89 20.58
N ILE A 370 2.71 -15.40 20.91
CA ILE A 370 3.80 -16.23 21.43
C ILE A 370 4.01 -15.93 22.92
N SER A 371 4.33 -16.96 23.69
CA SER A 371 4.77 -16.81 25.08
C SER A 371 6.28 -16.67 25.08
N VAL A 372 6.81 -15.59 25.64
CA VAL A 372 8.26 -15.33 25.66
C VAL A 372 8.77 -15.47 27.08
N GLU A 373 9.21 -16.68 27.44
CA GLU A 373 9.84 -16.99 28.73
C GLU A 373 11.37 -16.82 28.66
N SER A 374 11.97 -17.06 27.48
CA SER A 374 13.37 -16.75 27.18
C SER A 374 13.51 -16.00 25.84
N ILE A 375 14.69 -15.41 25.59
CA ILE A 375 14.93 -14.64 24.35
C ILE A 375 14.79 -15.54 23.11
N GLU A 376 15.15 -16.83 23.22
CA GLU A 376 15.06 -17.80 22.13
C GLU A 376 13.63 -18.07 21.67
N ASP A 377 12.62 -17.83 22.51
CA ASP A 377 11.21 -17.96 22.11
C ASP A 377 10.83 -16.96 21.00
N LEU A 378 11.58 -15.86 20.84
CA LEU A 378 11.41 -14.96 19.70
C LEU A 378 11.67 -15.65 18.35
N PHE A 379 12.41 -16.76 18.32
CA PHE A 379 12.62 -17.56 17.11
C PHE A 379 11.42 -18.43 16.73
N GLU A 380 10.34 -18.44 17.52
CA GLU A 380 9.05 -18.99 17.09
C GLU A 380 8.45 -18.17 15.93
N LEU A 381 8.80 -16.88 15.84
CA LEU A 381 8.44 -16.04 14.70
C LEU A 381 9.20 -16.51 13.44
N PRO A 382 8.50 -16.84 12.33
CA PRO A 382 9.16 -17.35 11.12
C PRO A 382 10.29 -16.44 10.59
N CYS A 383 10.09 -15.12 10.63
CA CYS A 383 11.11 -14.18 10.19
C CYS A 383 12.36 -14.14 11.08
N MET A 384 12.21 -14.46 12.37
CA MET A 384 13.33 -14.52 13.30
C MET A 384 14.07 -15.85 13.17
N ALA A 385 13.35 -16.95 12.92
CA ALA A 385 13.94 -18.25 12.59
C ALA A 385 14.78 -18.19 11.31
N ASP A 386 14.24 -17.62 10.23
CA ASP A 386 14.94 -17.46 8.95
C ASP A 386 16.18 -16.56 9.07
N MET A 387 16.07 -15.49 9.89
CA MET A 387 17.21 -14.66 10.24
C MET A 387 18.27 -15.47 10.98
N ALA A 388 17.88 -16.25 11.99
CA ALA A 388 18.79 -17.08 12.78
C ALA A 388 19.52 -18.13 11.94
N GLU A 389 18.83 -18.77 10.99
CA GLU A 389 19.42 -19.71 10.03
C GLU A 389 20.45 -19.00 9.13
N ARG A 390 20.09 -17.85 8.54
CA ARG A 390 21.03 -17.06 7.73
C ARG A 390 22.28 -16.67 8.52
N LEU A 391 22.12 -16.31 9.80
CA LEU A 391 23.22 -15.89 10.66
C LEU A 391 24.21 -17.02 10.99
N GLN A 392 23.84 -18.29 10.79
CA GLN A 392 24.79 -19.40 10.87
C GLN A 392 25.78 -19.39 9.71
N GLU A 393 25.34 -18.95 8.53
CA GLU A 393 26.14 -18.99 7.30
C GLU A 393 26.80 -17.64 6.96
N LYS A 394 26.14 -16.53 7.31
CA LYS A 394 26.52 -15.18 6.91
C LYS A 394 26.60 -14.26 8.11
N LYS A 395 27.54 -13.32 8.06
CA LYS A 395 27.61 -12.25 9.07
C LYS A 395 26.32 -11.40 9.05
N PRO A 396 25.89 -10.89 10.21
CA PRO A 396 24.74 -10.01 10.32
C PRO A 396 25.02 -8.69 9.60
N VAL A 397 23.98 -8.07 9.05
CA VAL A 397 24.00 -6.62 8.88
C VAL A 397 23.65 -5.97 10.21
N ARG A 398 24.16 -4.76 10.47
CA ARG A 398 23.97 -4.05 11.74
C ARG A 398 22.51 -4.02 12.21
N LYS A 399 21.60 -3.80 11.25
CA LYS A 399 20.15 -3.72 11.47
C LYS A 399 19.52 -5.03 11.95
N ASP A 400 20.05 -6.19 11.58
CA ASP A 400 19.57 -7.50 12.06
C ASP A 400 19.74 -7.60 13.59
N LEU A 401 20.92 -7.21 14.07
CA LEU A 401 21.24 -7.25 15.50
C LEU A 401 20.47 -6.19 16.29
N TYR A 402 20.35 -4.98 15.74
CA TYR A 402 19.60 -3.90 16.40
C TYR A 402 18.13 -4.26 16.56
N ASN A 403 17.51 -4.87 15.54
CA ASN A 403 16.13 -5.30 15.68
C ASN A 403 15.96 -6.29 16.84
N PHE A 404 16.87 -7.27 16.94
CA PHE A 404 16.86 -8.26 18.01
C PHE A 404 16.99 -7.62 19.40
N VAL A 405 17.94 -6.68 19.54
CA VAL A 405 18.15 -5.92 20.78
C VAL A 405 16.90 -5.11 21.14
N ARG A 406 16.30 -4.38 20.18
CA ARG A 406 15.09 -3.58 20.42
C ARG A 406 13.89 -4.43 20.83
N MET A 407 13.70 -5.60 20.24
CA MET A 407 12.64 -6.51 20.68
C MET A 407 12.84 -6.90 22.14
N VAL A 408 14.07 -7.26 22.54
CA VAL A 408 14.38 -7.64 23.94
C VAL A 408 14.20 -6.48 24.90
N MET A 409 14.54 -5.24 24.50
CA MET A 409 14.32 -4.03 25.31
C MET A 409 12.86 -3.85 25.74
N TRP A 410 11.92 -4.24 24.89
CA TRP A 410 10.49 -4.08 25.12
C TRP A 410 9.84 -5.30 25.77
N LEU A 411 10.57 -6.37 26.07
CA LEU A 411 10.00 -7.56 26.71
C LEU A 411 9.69 -7.30 28.20
N PRO A 412 8.51 -7.70 28.71
CA PRO A 412 8.09 -7.43 30.10
C PRO A 412 9.08 -7.90 31.16
N GLN A 413 9.71 -9.06 30.97
CA GLN A 413 10.67 -9.64 31.90
C GLN A 413 11.95 -8.81 32.09
N TYR A 414 12.28 -7.94 31.13
CA TYR A 414 13.49 -7.12 31.16
C TYR A 414 13.25 -5.69 31.67
N ARG A 415 12.01 -5.31 32.02
CA ARG A 415 11.68 -3.97 32.53
C ARG A 415 12.40 -3.59 33.82
N GLU A 416 12.57 -4.55 34.73
CA GLU A 416 13.25 -4.34 36.01
C GLU A 416 14.70 -4.85 36.01
N SER A 417 15.15 -5.43 34.89
CA SER A 417 16.50 -5.95 34.76
C SER A 417 17.53 -4.85 34.58
N SER A 418 18.73 -5.07 35.10
CA SER A 418 19.85 -4.17 34.84
C SER A 418 20.35 -4.33 33.41
N LEU A 419 20.92 -3.26 32.82
CA LEU A 419 21.53 -3.32 31.49
C LEU A 419 22.60 -4.43 31.41
N ASP A 420 23.35 -4.67 32.49
CA ASP A 420 24.39 -5.70 32.51
C ASP A 420 23.81 -7.12 32.44
N GLU A 421 22.64 -7.36 33.03
CA GLU A 421 21.91 -8.62 32.90
C GLU A 421 21.38 -8.80 31.47
N ILE A 422 20.75 -7.77 30.90
CA ILE A 422 20.21 -7.85 29.54
C ILE A 422 21.32 -8.07 28.51
N VAL A 423 22.46 -7.39 28.68
CA VAL A 423 23.65 -7.57 27.83
C VAL A 423 24.21 -8.99 27.99
N ALA A 424 24.23 -9.56 29.19
CA ALA A 424 24.70 -10.92 29.41
C ALA A 424 23.82 -11.95 28.68
N ASP A 425 22.50 -11.83 28.78
CA ASP A 425 21.54 -12.73 28.13
C ASP A 425 21.61 -12.63 26.61
N LEU A 426 21.63 -11.40 26.06
CA LEU A 426 21.80 -11.18 24.61
C LEU A 426 23.13 -11.73 24.09
N LYS A 427 24.22 -11.64 24.88
CA LYS A 427 25.52 -12.22 24.52
C LYS A 427 25.48 -13.74 24.52
N ASP A 428 24.76 -14.36 25.46
CA ASP A 428 24.57 -15.80 25.50
C ASP A 428 23.88 -16.29 24.21
N VAL A 429 22.78 -15.64 23.82
CA VAL A 429 22.09 -15.91 22.54
C VAL A 429 23.03 -15.68 21.37
N PHE A 430 23.77 -14.57 21.32
CA PHE A 430 24.62 -14.24 20.18
C PHE A 430 25.81 -15.19 20.05
N SER A 431 26.25 -15.82 21.14
CA SER A 431 27.36 -16.77 21.16
C SER A 431 27.13 -18.02 20.31
N GLN A 432 25.87 -18.30 19.93
CA GLN A 432 25.50 -19.43 19.09
C GLN A 432 25.95 -19.30 17.63
N TRP A 433 26.30 -18.09 17.17
CA TRP A 433 26.68 -17.85 15.77
C TRP A 433 28.19 -17.76 15.55
N PRO A 434 28.74 -18.28 14.43
CA PRO A 434 30.19 -18.42 14.22
C PRO A 434 30.98 -17.11 14.13
N TRP A 435 30.29 -15.99 13.92
CA TRP A 435 30.88 -14.65 13.78
C TRP A 435 30.89 -13.87 15.10
N TYR A 436 30.34 -14.44 16.18
CA TYR A 436 30.28 -13.81 17.49
C TYR A 436 31.67 -13.34 17.95
N ASP A 437 31.72 -12.07 18.33
CA ASP A 437 32.86 -11.47 19.01
C ASP A 437 32.34 -10.76 20.26
N GLU A 438 32.80 -11.19 21.42
CA GLU A 438 32.29 -10.75 22.72
C GLU A 438 32.40 -9.23 22.90
N GLN A 439 33.55 -8.66 22.55
CA GLN A 439 33.83 -7.24 22.76
C GLN A 439 33.02 -6.36 21.81
N THR A 440 32.94 -6.75 20.54
CA THR A 440 32.14 -6.03 19.54
C THR A 440 30.65 -6.12 19.87
N THR A 441 30.19 -7.29 20.29
CA THR A 441 28.78 -7.53 20.66
C THR A 441 28.38 -6.68 21.86
N ASP A 442 29.17 -6.71 22.93
CA ASP A 442 28.93 -5.90 24.14
C ASP A 442 28.80 -4.40 23.79
N TYR A 443 29.75 -3.89 22.98
CA TYR A 443 29.72 -2.51 22.53
C TYR A 443 28.46 -2.18 21.72
N GLN A 444 28.07 -3.04 20.77
CA GLN A 444 26.91 -2.79 19.91
C GLN A 444 25.58 -2.82 20.69
N ILE A 445 25.41 -3.76 21.61
CA ILE A 445 24.20 -3.84 22.45
C ILE A 445 24.11 -2.59 23.31
N ARG A 446 25.18 -2.24 24.04
CA ARG A 446 25.18 -1.04 24.90
C ARG A 446 24.97 0.23 24.10
N TYR A 447 25.54 0.32 22.90
CA TYR A 447 25.30 1.44 22.01
C TYR A 447 23.82 1.57 21.68
N GLU A 448 23.15 0.48 21.29
CA GLU A 448 21.74 0.51 20.94
C GLU A 448 20.85 0.88 22.14
N PHE A 449 21.13 0.35 23.33
CA PHE A 449 20.43 0.73 24.57
C PHE A 449 20.62 2.21 24.96
N SER A 450 21.77 2.79 24.61
CA SER A 450 22.06 4.21 24.88
C SER A 450 21.55 5.16 23.80
N ASN A 451 21.14 4.62 22.65
CA ASN A 451 20.72 5.38 21.49
C ASN A 451 19.22 5.65 21.58
N THR A 452 18.84 6.93 21.60
CA THR A 452 17.44 7.36 21.51
C THR A 452 17.19 7.95 20.12
N ILE A 453 15.97 7.82 19.64
CA ILE A 453 15.51 8.47 18.40
C ILE A 453 14.52 9.54 18.85
N ASP A 454 14.85 10.81 18.63
CA ASP A 454 14.05 11.96 19.10
C ASP A 454 13.74 11.97 20.60
N GLY A 455 14.65 11.40 21.40
CA GLY A 455 14.51 11.27 22.86
C GLY A 455 13.75 10.02 23.30
N GLU A 456 13.17 9.26 22.37
CA GLU A 456 12.40 8.06 22.61
C GLU A 456 13.23 6.77 22.50
N THR A 457 12.78 5.75 23.21
CA THR A 457 13.33 4.39 23.11
C THR A 457 13.05 3.82 21.71
N PRO A 458 14.06 3.32 20.97
CA PRO A 458 13.85 2.82 19.62
C PRO A 458 12.85 1.65 19.55
N LEU A 459 11.90 1.74 18.63
CA LEU A 459 10.90 0.70 18.40
C LEU A 459 11.47 -0.51 17.62
N PRO A 460 11.03 -1.74 17.94
CA PRO A 460 11.37 -2.93 17.17
C PRO A 460 10.79 -2.82 15.76
N MET A 461 11.48 -3.38 14.77
CA MET A 461 11.01 -3.36 13.37
C MET A 461 9.69 -4.12 13.26
N ASN A 462 8.69 -3.51 12.64
CA ASN A 462 7.45 -4.19 12.31
C ASN A 462 7.63 -5.13 11.11
N CYS A 463 6.61 -5.96 10.88
CA CYS A 463 6.53 -6.87 9.73
C CYS A 463 6.67 -6.14 8.38
N ASP A 464 6.45 -4.84 8.29
CA ASP A 464 6.50 -4.07 7.05
C ASP A 464 7.87 -3.43 6.75
N ASN A 465 8.85 -3.58 7.65
CA ASN A 465 10.19 -3.04 7.49
C ASN A 465 10.99 -3.78 6.39
N ASP A 466 11.58 -3.04 5.44
CA ASP A 466 12.32 -3.60 4.30
C ASP A 466 13.49 -4.52 4.68
N ASP A 467 14.17 -4.24 5.80
CA ASP A 467 15.26 -5.09 6.27
C ASP A 467 14.74 -6.41 6.84
N LEU A 468 13.57 -6.37 7.51
CA LEU A 468 12.90 -7.56 8.03
C LEU A 468 12.22 -8.38 6.92
N GLN A 469 11.72 -7.73 5.87
CA GLN A 469 11.08 -8.37 4.72
C GLN A 469 12.01 -9.37 4.00
N ARG A 470 13.32 -9.24 4.14
CA ARG A 470 14.31 -10.21 3.62
C ARG A 470 14.18 -11.60 4.23
N TYR A 471 13.57 -11.69 5.40
CA TYR A 471 13.36 -12.91 6.18
C TYR A 471 11.87 -13.30 6.23
N CYS A 472 11.00 -12.56 5.56
CA CYS A 472 9.57 -12.81 5.62
C CYS A 472 9.19 -13.93 4.64
N ILE A 473 8.33 -14.84 5.09
CA ILE A 473 7.73 -15.91 4.28
C ILE A 473 6.50 -15.45 3.48
N GLY A 474 6.17 -14.15 3.54
CA GLY A 474 4.95 -13.55 2.99
C GLY A 474 3.90 -13.31 4.07
N GLN A 475 3.30 -12.11 4.10
CA GLN A 475 2.27 -11.74 5.10
C GLN A 475 0.98 -12.55 4.95
N ASP A 476 0.68 -13.02 3.75
CA ASP A 476 -0.44 -13.89 3.43
C ASP A 476 -0.23 -15.35 3.89
N GLN A 477 1.01 -15.73 4.22
CA GLN A 477 1.40 -17.08 4.66
C GLN A 477 1.86 -17.11 6.13
N CYS A 478 1.92 -15.96 6.81
CA CYS A 478 2.45 -15.82 8.16
C CYS A 478 1.32 -15.52 9.15
N ASP A 479 1.00 -16.50 10.00
CA ASP A 479 -0.02 -16.35 11.06
C ASP A 479 0.47 -15.46 12.23
N TYR A 480 1.71 -14.96 12.18
CA TYR A 480 2.33 -14.12 13.21
C TYR A 480 2.53 -12.67 12.75
N SER A 481 2.58 -11.76 13.71
CA SER A 481 2.95 -10.35 13.53
C SER A 481 3.87 -9.93 14.66
N ILE A 482 5.00 -9.26 14.39
CA ILE A 482 5.93 -8.85 15.45
C ILE A 482 5.23 -8.02 16.53
N TRP A 483 4.48 -7.00 16.12
CA TRP A 483 3.71 -6.14 17.04
C TRP A 483 2.33 -6.72 17.42
N GLY A 484 1.99 -7.92 16.96
CA GLY A 484 0.71 -8.57 17.28
C GLY A 484 0.84 -9.87 18.07
N SER A 485 2.02 -10.49 18.01
CA SER A 485 2.33 -11.81 18.57
C SER A 485 3.25 -11.73 19.77
N VAL A 486 4.17 -10.76 19.81
CA VAL A 486 5.12 -10.60 20.91
C VAL A 486 4.44 -9.78 22.03
N PRO A 487 4.60 -10.16 23.31
CA PRO A 487 3.91 -9.50 24.43
C PRO A 487 4.56 -8.16 24.81
N PHE A 488 4.69 -7.25 23.85
CA PHE A 488 5.17 -5.89 24.12
C PHE A 488 4.15 -5.12 24.99
N PRO A 489 4.63 -4.26 25.91
CA PRO A 489 3.77 -3.45 26.78
C PRO A 489 3.09 -2.32 26.00
N ASP A 490 1.95 -1.86 26.53
CA ASP A 490 1.14 -0.78 25.93
C ASP A 490 1.95 0.50 25.68
N GLU A 491 2.89 0.85 26.56
CA GLU A 491 3.80 2.01 26.41
C GLU A 491 4.59 2.00 25.09
N MET A 492 4.93 0.82 24.56
CA MET A 492 5.57 0.72 23.25
C MET A 492 4.65 1.23 22.14
N TYR A 493 3.37 0.91 22.23
CA TYR A 493 2.36 1.33 21.27
C TYR A 493 1.96 2.79 21.49
N ASP A 494 2.10 3.31 22.70
CA ASP A 494 1.85 4.73 22.98
C ASP A 494 2.87 5.63 22.27
N GLN A 495 4.12 5.21 22.07
CA GLN A 495 5.10 5.95 21.24
C GLN A 495 4.69 6.07 19.76
N LEU A 496 3.94 5.09 19.25
CA LEU A 496 3.37 5.17 17.90
C LEU A 496 2.29 6.26 17.82
N ASP A 497 1.69 6.63 18.95
CA ASP A 497 0.64 7.64 19.05
C ASP A 497 1.16 9.00 19.55
N GLU A 498 2.23 9.06 20.37
CA GLU A 498 2.78 10.33 20.88
C GLU A 498 3.57 11.11 19.82
N SER A 499 4.17 10.40 18.86
CA SER A 499 4.71 10.99 17.63
C SER A 499 3.64 11.64 16.72
N ASP A 500 2.34 11.40 16.99
CA ASP A 500 1.21 12.14 16.41
C ASP A 500 0.83 13.42 17.22
N SER A 501 1.42 13.66 18.40
CA SER A 501 1.01 14.72 19.33
C SER A 501 2.07 15.81 19.63
N THR A 502 3.35 15.56 19.37
CA THR A 502 4.45 16.50 19.71
C THR A 502 4.81 17.52 18.61
N THR A 503 3.99 17.66 17.56
CA THR A 503 4.15 18.69 16.52
C THR A 503 3.42 20.01 16.83
N GLU A 504 3.20 20.35 18.10
CA GLU A 504 3.01 21.74 18.49
C GLU A 504 4.39 22.37 18.73
N PHE A 505 4.98 22.98 17.68
CA PHE A 505 5.62 24.31 17.68
C PHE A 505 6.22 24.68 16.33
#